data_AF-A0A9E5R3E3-F1
#
_entry.id   AF-A0A9E5R3E3-F1
#
_cell.length_a   1.000
_cell.length_b   1.000
_cell.length_c   1.000
_cell.angle_alpha   90.00
_cell.angle_beta   90.00
_cell.angle_gamma   90.00
#
_symmetry.space_group_name_H-M   'P 1'
#
loop_
_entity.id
_entity.type
_entity.pdbx_description
1 polymer ?
#
loop_
_entity_poly.entity_id
_entity_poly.type
_entity_poly.pdbx_seq_one_letter_code
_entity_poly.pdbx_strand_id
1 'polypeptide(L)'
;MMLLVDREAFFDALRPHRARLRGVFFGHIHRAFTAYRDGILCSAAMSSFRQFFHYPGDPKPRFDYAAPGGYALVTMTHRETIVNHYTIPR
;
A
#
# COMPACT_ATOMS: atom_id res chain seq x y z
N MET A 1 -6.67 2.37 6.95
CA MET A 1 -7.31 2.08 5.65
C MET A 1 -7.38 3.38 4.87
N MET A 2 -6.91 3.44 3.62
CA MET A 2 -7.08 4.63 2.78
C MET A 2 -8.57 4.79 2.49
N LEU A 3 -9.13 5.94 2.85
CA LEU A 3 -10.52 6.24 2.51
C LEU A 3 -10.58 6.57 1.02
N LEU A 4 -11.03 5.60 0.22
CA LEU A 4 -11.46 5.86 -1.15
C LEU A 4 -12.94 6.24 -1.08
N VAL A 5 -13.25 7.50 -1.38
CA VAL A 5 -14.61 8.05 -1.28
C VAL A 5 -15.60 7.23 -2.13
N ASP A 6 -15.19 6.86 -3.34
CA ASP A 6 -15.95 5.96 -4.21
C ASP A 6 -15.08 4.77 -4.64
N ARG A 7 -14.93 3.82 -3.72
CA ARG A 7 -14.10 2.63 -3.94
C ARG A 7 -14.59 1.81 -5.13
N GLU A 8 -15.90 1.60 -5.23
CA GLU A 8 -16.45 0.72 -6.26
C GLU A 8 -16.29 1.35 -7.64
N ALA A 9 -16.61 2.65 -7.82
CA ALA A 9 -16.40 3.31 -9.11
C ALA A 9 -14.92 3.32 -9.53
N PHE A 10 -14.01 3.48 -8.58
CA PHE A 10 -12.58 3.38 -8.86
C PHE A 10 -12.19 1.99 -9.38
N PHE A 11 -12.60 0.92 -8.71
CA PHE A 11 -12.28 -0.44 -9.16
C PHE A 11 -13.01 -0.80 -10.45
N ASP A 12 -14.24 -0.32 -10.67
CA ASP A 12 -14.97 -0.49 -11.92
C ASP A 12 -14.25 0.18 -13.10
N ALA A 13 -13.65 1.35 -12.91
CA ALA A 13 -12.83 2.00 -13.93
C ALA A 13 -11.54 1.24 -14.24
N LEU A 14 -10.96 0.54 -13.26
CA LEU A 14 -9.72 -0.21 -13.43
C LEU A 14 -9.93 -1.62 -13.98
N ARG A 15 -11.05 -2.26 -13.65
CA ARG A 15 -11.33 -3.68 -13.96
C ARG A 15 -11.22 -4.04 -15.45
N PRO A 16 -11.65 -3.22 -16.43
CA PRO A 16 -11.46 -3.47 -17.85
C PRO A 16 -9.98 -3.55 -18.26
N HIS A 17 -9.09 -2.96 -17.47
CA HIS A 17 -7.66 -2.85 -17.77
C HIS A 17 -6.78 -3.73 -16.88
N ARG A 18 -7.37 -4.57 -16.01
CA ARG A 18 -6.62 -5.37 -15.02
C ARG A 18 -5.46 -6.18 -15.61
N ALA A 19 -5.59 -6.68 -16.85
CA ALA A 19 -4.53 -7.46 -17.51
C ALA A 19 -3.26 -6.64 -17.85
N ARG A 20 -3.40 -5.32 -18.04
CA ARG A 20 -2.26 -4.41 -18.28
C ARG A 20 -1.81 -3.65 -17.03
N LEU A 21 -2.67 -3.58 -16.00
CA LEU A 21 -2.34 -2.90 -14.76
C LEU A 21 -1.28 -3.68 -14.00
N ARG A 22 -0.22 -2.98 -13.60
CA ARG A 22 0.93 -3.58 -12.91
C ARG A 22 0.86 -3.43 -11.39
N GLY A 23 -0.11 -2.66 -10.92
CA GLY A 23 -0.42 -2.42 -9.51
C GLY A 23 -0.98 -1.02 -9.30
N VAL A 24 -1.70 -0.84 -8.20
CA VAL A 24 -2.08 0.46 -7.63
C VAL A 24 -1.15 0.67 -6.44
N PHE A 25 -0.23 1.63 -6.57
CA PHE A 25 0.74 1.97 -5.53
C PHE A 25 0.28 3.22 -4.78
N PHE A 26 0.26 3.16 -3.46
CA PHE A 26 -0.28 4.25 -2.64
C PHE A 26 0.44 4.43 -1.29
N GLY A 27 0.04 5.44 -0.53
CA GLY A 27 0.58 5.77 0.78
C GLY A 27 -0.53 6.00 1.80
N HIS A 28 -0.43 7.08 2.57
CA HIS A 28 -1.44 7.56 3.54
C HIS A 28 -1.72 6.66 4.76
N ILE A 29 -1.54 5.34 4.67
CA ILE A 29 -1.76 4.42 5.79
C ILE A 29 -0.55 4.25 6.71
N HIS A 30 0.63 4.75 6.28
CA HIS A 30 1.89 4.72 7.04
C HIS A 30 2.25 3.30 7.53
N ARG A 31 2.11 2.31 6.65
CA ARG A 31 2.57 0.93 6.83
C ARG A 31 2.76 0.28 5.47
N ALA A 32 3.68 -0.69 5.41
CA ALA A 32 3.69 -1.65 4.30
C ALA A 32 2.40 -2.47 4.34
N PHE A 33 1.70 -2.52 3.21
CA PHE A 33 0.47 -3.32 3.05
C PHE A 33 0.39 -3.76 1.61
N THR A 34 0.02 -5.03 1.40
CA THR A 34 -0.21 -5.56 0.08
C THR A 34 -1.50 -6.37 0.10
N ALA A 35 -2.36 -6.10 -0.87
CA ALA A 35 -3.57 -6.87 -1.10
C ALA A 35 -3.77 -7.08 -2.60
N TYR A 36 -4.55 -8.10 -2.91
CA TYR A 36 -5.00 -8.38 -4.27
C TYR A 36 -6.51 -8.29 -4.30
N ARG A 37 -7.06 -7.44 -5.18
CA ARG A 37 -8.50 -7.22 -5.31
C ARG A 37 -8.88 -7.19 -6.79
N ASP A 38 -9.87 -8.00 -7.17
CA ASP A 38 -10.40 -8.07 -8.54
C ASP A 38 -9.33 -8.25 -9.64
N GLY A 39 -8.26 -8.99 -9.35
CA GLY A 39 -7.15 -9.18 -10.31
C GLY A 39 -6.13 -8.04 -10.32
N ILE A 40 -6.20 -7.11 -9.37
CA ILE A 40 -5.33 -5.93 -9.30
C ILE A 40 -4.52 -5.97 -8.00
N LEU A 41 -3.20 -5.85 -8.13
CA LEU A 41 -2.28 -5.65 -7.01
C LEU A 41 -2.50 -4.25 -6.43
N CYS A 42 -2.71 -4.14 -5.12
CA CYS A 42 -2.72 -2.88 -4.39
C CYS A 42 -1.62 -2.94 -3.33
N SER A 43 -0.63 -2.06 -3.42
CA SER A 43 0.50 -2.05 -2.46
C SER A 43 0.74 -0.64 -1.92
N ALA A 44 0.84 -0.54 -0.60
CA ALA A 44 1.20 0.69 0.09
C ALA A 44 2.62 0.63 0.64
N ALA A 45 3.32 1.74 0.49
CA ALA A 45 4.63 1.93 1.08
C ALA A 45 4.55 2.35 2.56
N MET A 46 5.61 2.04 3.29
CA MET A 46 5.85 2.66 4.60
C MET A 46 5.98 4.18 4.45
N SER A 47 5.70 4.91 5.52
CA SER A 47 6.01 6.34 5.58
C SER A 47 7.51 6.55 5.74
N SER A 48 8.07 7.61 5.16
CA SER A 48 9.46 8.02 5.44
C SER A 48 9.65 8.63 6.84
N PHE A 49 8.55 8.99 7.52
CA PHE A 49 8.58 9.68 8.81
C PHE A 49 8.14 8.79 9.97
N ARG A 50 6.85 8.43 10.03
CA ARG A 50 6.25 7.72 11.17
C ARG A 50 5.33 6.62 10.70
N GLN A 51 5.34 5.48 11.38
CA GLN A 51 4.35 4.43 11.13
C GLN A 51 3.18 4.52 12.11
N PHE A 52 2.05 3.90 11.74
CA PHE A 52 0.90 3.71 12.62
C PHE A 52 0.64 2.22 12.86
N PHE A 53 0.08 1.89 14.02
CA PHE A 53 -0.58 0.61 14.27
C PHE A 53 -2.08 0.82 14.44
N HIS A 54 -2.86 -0.11 13.89
CA HIS A 54 -4.30 -0.16 14.08
C HIS A 54 -4.73 -1.63 14.04
N TYR A 55 -4.98 -2.20 15.21
CA TYR A 55 -5.42 -3.60 15.34
C TYR A 55 -6.96 -3.69 15.35
N PRO A 56 -7.55 -4.87 15.05
CA PRO A 56 -8.98 -5.07 15.24
C PRO A 56 -9.40 -4.71 16.67
N GLY A 57 -10.41 -3.85 16.81
CA GLY A 57 -10.90 -3.36 18.09
C GLY A 57 -10.23 -2.08 18.60
N ASP A 58 -9.12 -1.63 18.00
CA ASP A 58 -8.53 -0.33 18.35
C ASP A 58 -9.48 0.81 17.92
N PRO A 59 -9.82 1.75 18.82
CA PRO A 59 -10.75 2.84 18.52
C PRO A 59 -10.16 3.89 17.56
N LYS A 60 -8.82 3.96 17.47
CA LYS A 60 -8.10 4.86 16.56
C LYS A 60 -6.70 4.32 16.26
N PRO A 61 -6.09 4.71 15.13
CA PRO A 61 -4.68 4.45 14.87
C PRO A 61 -3.78 5.08 15.94
N ARG A 62 -2.71 4.38 16.30
CA ARG A 62 -1.70 4.82 17.26
C ARG A 62 -0.36 4.98 16.56
N PHE A 63 0.43 5.96 17.00
CA PHE A 63 1.81 6.12 16.52
C PHE A 63 2.66 4.93 16.95
N ASP A 64 3.48 4.43 16.02
CA ASP A 64 4.64 3.62 16.35
C ASP A 64 5.88 4.52 16.47
N TYR A 65 6.26 4.86 17.70
CA TYR A 65 7.45 5.65 17.97
C TYR A 65 8.75 4.82 17.80
N ALA A 66 8.64 3.49 17.84
CA ALA A 66 9.79 2.60 17.73
C ALA A 66 10.09 2.20 16.27
N ALA A 67 9.11 2.28 15.36
CA ALA A 67 9.35 1.99 13.96
C ALA A 67 10.26 3.02 13.27
N PRO A 68 11.14 2.57 12.37
CA PRO A 68 11.85 3.44 11.46
C PRO A 68 10.92 3.99 10.37
N GLY A 69 11.37 5.05 9.70
CA GLY A 69 10.86 5.40 8.38
C GLY A 69 11.18 4.29 7.37
N GLY A 70 10.53 4.31 6.22
CA GLY A 70 10.78 3.35 5.16
C GLY A 70 10.29 3.82 3.81
N TYR A 71 10.59 3.01 2.79
CA TYR A 71 10.19 3.23 1.41
C TYR A 71 9.94 1.88 0.73
N ALA A 72 9.38 1.92 -0.48
CA ALA A 72 9.26 0.74 -1.33
C ALA A 72 10.08 0.93 -2.61
N LEU A 73 10.79 -0.11 -3.03
CA LEU A 73 11.39 -0.21 -4.36
C LEU A 73 10.50 -1.11 -5.21
N VAL A 74 9.96 -0.55 -6.29
CA VAL A 74 9.15 -1.29 -7.25
C VAL A 74 10.01 -1.62 -8.46
N THR A 75 10.23 -2.91 -8.69
CA THR A 75 10.93 -3.41 -9.88
C THR A 75 9.90 -4.04 -10.80
N MET A 76 9.89 -3.61 -12.07
CA MET A 76 8.97 -4.10 -13.08
C MET A 76 9.76 -4.75 -14.21
N THR A 77 9.41 -5.99 -14.55
CA THR A 77 9.90 -6.69 -15.74
C THR A 77 8.74 -6.93 -16.70
N HIS A 78 9.01 -7.53 -17.86
CA HIS A 78 7.95 -7.95 -18.77
C HIS A 78 6.98 -8.96 -18.14
N ARG A 79 7.42 -9.73 -17.13
CA ARG A 79 6.63 -10.82 -16.52
C ARG A 79 6.11 -10.49 -15.12
N GLU A 80 6.82 -9.66 -14.37
CA GLU A 80 6.65 -9.57 -12.92
C GLU A 80 6.64 -8.14 -12.42
N THR A 81 5.86 -7.89 -11.38
CA THR A 81 5.97 -6.70 -10.53
C THR A 81 6.45 -7.14 -9.17
N ILE A 82 7.60 -6.64 -8.73
CA ILE A 82 8.22 -6.98 -7.45
C ILE A 82 8.22 -5.73 -6.59
N VAL A 83 7.71 -5.83 -5.36
CA VAL A 83 7.69 -4.73 -4.39
C VAL A 83 8.52 -5.13 -3.19
N ASN A 84 9.66 -4.48 -3.01
CA ASN A 84 10.51 -4.65 -1.84
C ASN A 84 10.32 -3.46 -0.89
N HIS A 85 10.12 -3.75 0.39
CA HIS A 85 10.00 -2.71 1.42
C HIS A 85 11.31 -2.60 2.19
N TYR A 86 11.82 -1.38 2.32
CA TYR A 86 13.05 -1.08 3.03
C TYR A 86 12.79 -0.10 4.16
N THR A 87 13.53 -0.27 5.25
CA THR A 87 13.57 0.68 6.36
C THR A 87 14.76 1.62 6.20
N ILE A 88 14.57 2.88 6.54
CA ILE A 88 15.64 3.88 6.61
C ILE A 88 16.35 3.68 7.96
N PRO A 89 17.67 3.45 7.99
CA PRO A 89 18.43 3.38 9.24
C PRO A 89 18.27 4.66 10.06
N ARG A 90 18.32 4.53 11.39
CA ARG A 90 18.30 5.68 12.30
C ARG A 90 19.70 6.24 12.50
#